data_AF-A0A453CIP4-F1
#
_entry.id   AF-A0A453CIP4-F1
#
_cell.length_a   1.000
_cell.length_b   1.000
_cell.length_c   1.000
_cell.angle_alpha   90.00
_cell.angle_beta   90.00
_cell.angle_gamma   90.00
#
_symmetry.space_group_name_H-M   'P 1'
#
loop_
_entity.id
_entity.type
_entity.pdbx_description
1 polymer ?
#
loop_
_entity_poly.entity_id
_entity_poly.type
_entity_poly.pdbx_seq_one_letter_code
_entity_poly.pdbx_strand_id
1 'polypeptide(L)'
;IDELPHWASPRATSCVGCAVESPFRRLRRRRQASASAATASRRVAESVNSASPPLPPTYPSRNRWEGGHEEVVVLPRLRCEEGGTDADGGLDDKVVAFQDINPSAFRHYLVIPVEHIPTVKNLQRTNEDHQLVSHMVKVGKDLLSRDAPKSEEHRFGFHQPPFNSIDHLHLHCLALPFIPSWRQVKYTPLGPLGGFIDAEKVLEKIKPETEVYS
;
A
#
# COMPACT_ATOMS: atom_id res chain seq x y z
N ILE A 1 -56.25 -6.20 15.98
CA ILE A 1 -56.56 -7.01 17.16
C ILE A 1 -57.59 -8.04 16.70
N ASP A 2 -57.29 -9.23 16.22
CA ASP A 2 -56.05 -10.02 16.20
C ASP A 2 -56.14 -11.09 15.10
N GLU A 3 -54.98 -11.36 14.51
CA GLU A 3 -54.43 -12.66 14.08
C GLU A 3 -55.07 -13.46 12.92
N LEU A 4 -54.26 -13.60 11.86
CA LEU A 4 -54.41 -14.50 10.72
C LEU A 4 -53.92 -15.93 11.04
N PRO A 5 -54.48 -16.96 10.38
CA PRO A 5 -54.21 -18.36 10.68
C PRO A 5 -53.03 -18.99 9.89
N HIS A 6 -52.49 -20.03 10.51
CA HIS A 6 -51.51 -21.00 10.01
C HIS A 6 -51.79 -21.60 8.62
N TRP A 7 -50.72 -21.73 7.82
CA TRP A 7 -50.55 -22.79 6.81
C TRP A 7 -49.04 -23.04 6.62
N ALA A 8 -48.51 -24.20 7.04
CA ALA A 8 -48.29 -25.42 6.27
C ALA A 8 -47.05 -25.38 5.34
N SER A 9 -46.02 -26.14 5.75
CA SER A 9 -44.82 -26.53 5.00
C SER A 9 -45.13 -27.54 3.89
N PRO A 10 -44.26 -27.66 2.86
CA PRO A 10 -43.75 -29.00 2.57
C PRO A 10 -42.24 -29.08 2.22
N ARG A 11 -41.60 -30.03 2.91
CA ARG A 11 -40.63 -31.07 2.47
C ARG A 11 -39.63 -30.71 1.34
N ALA A 12 -38.35 -30.67 1.71
CA ALA A 12 -37.23 -30.93 0.82
C ALA A 12 -36.86 -32.42 0.86
N THR A 13 -36.86 -33.06 -0.31
CA THR A 13 -36.41 -34.44 -0.55
C THR A 13 -34.89 -34.53 -0.66
N SER A 14 -34.34 -35.61 -0.10
CA SER A 14 -32.95 -36.05 -0.21
C SER A 14 -32.56 -36.43 -1.64
N CYS A 15 -31.27 -36.29 -1.99
CA CYS A 15 -30.60 -37.30 -2.82
C CYS A 15 -29.08 -37.33 -2.55
N VAL A 16 -28.55 -38.53 -2.69
CA VAL A 16 -27.28 -39.06 -2.16
C VAL A 16 -26.19 -39.02 -3.24
N GLY A 17 -24.96 -38.71 -2.79
CA GLY A 17 -23.66 -39.27 -3.17
C GLY A 17 -23.33 -39.63 -4.63
N CYS A 18 -22.16 -39.13 -5.08
CA CYS A 18 -21.19 -39.96 -5.80
C CYS A 18 -19.79 -39.36 -5.66
N ALA A 19 -18.89 -40.13 -5.03
CA ALA A 19 -17.46 -39.89 -4.99
C ALA A 19 -16.81 -40.58 -6.20
N VAL A 20 -15.82 -39.93 -6.83
CA VAL A 20 -14.80 -40.60 -7.65
C VAL A 20 -13.45 -39.92 -7.49
N GLU A 21 -12.43 -40.75 -7.34
CA GLU A 21 -11.04 -40.44 -6.97
C GLU A 21 -10.18 -39.86 -8.11
N SER A 22 -9.00 -39.39 -7.67
CA SER A 22 -7.83 -38.84 -8.38
C SER A 22 -7.24 -39.73 -9.50
N PRO A 23 -6.31 -39.21 -10.35
CA PRO A 23 -4.90 -39.31 -9.96
C PRO A 23 -4.00 -38.11 -10.36
N PHE A 24 -3.06 -37.79 -9.46
CA PHE A 24 -1.63 -37.41 -9.65
C PHE A 24 -1.19 -36.79 -11.01
N ARG A 25 -0.44 -35.68 -11.02
CA ARG A 25 1.02 -35.68 -10.76
C ARG A 25 1.54 -34.29 -10.34
N ARG A 26 2.18 -34.24 -9.17
CA ARG A 26 3.05 -33.13 -8.72
C ARG A 26 4.46 -33.32 -9.30
N LEU A 27 4.97 -32.34 -10.05
CA LEU A 27 6.39 -32.29 -10.42
C LEU A 27 7.20 -31.69 -9.26
N ARG A 28 7.86 -32.54 -8.48
CA ARG A 28 8.96 -32.14 -7.57
C ARG A 28 10.24 -32.00 -8.39
N ARG A 29 10.79 -30.80 -8.54
CA ARG A 29 12.17 -30.61 -9.02
C ARG A 29 13.14 -30.88 -7.87
N ARG A 30 13.94 -31.95 -8.01
CA ARG A 30 15.14 -32.24 -7.21
C ARG A 30 16.17 -31.13 -7.42
N ARG A 31 16.67 -30.52 -6.34
CA ARG A 31 17.99 -29.85 -6.34
C ARG A 31 19.04 -30.90 -5.98
N GLN A 32 20.00 -31.11 -6.87
CA GLN A 32 21.23 -31.83 -6.57
C GLN A 32 22.17 -30.87 -5.82
N ALA A 33 22.74 -31.34 -4.72
CA ALA A 33 23.89 -30.74 -4.07
C ALA A 33 25.14 -31.47 -4.60
N SER A 34 26.16 -30.71 -4.97
CA SER A 34 27.52 -31.23 -5.16
C SER A 34 28.49 -30.35 -4.37
N ALA A 35 29.36 -31.02 -3.62
CA ALA A 35 30.43 -30.44 -2.82
C ALA A 35 31.77 -30.95 -3.37
N SER A 36 32.76 -30.06 -3.48
CA SER A 36 34.22 -30.31 -3.57
C SER A 36 34.89 -28.99 -3.97
N ALA A 37 36.10 -28.59 -3.60
CA ALA A 37 37.10 -29.01 -2.62
C ALA A 37 38.10 -27.82 -2.53
N ALA A 38 38.87 -27.77 -1.46
CA ALA A 38 39.77 -26.68 -1.08
C ALA A 38 41.00 -26.49 -1.99
N THR A 39 41.53 -25.26 -2.03
CA THR A 39 42.98 -25.00 -2.13
C THR A 39 43.35 -23.77 -1.31
N ALA A 40 44.27 -23.97 -0.37
CA ALA A 40 44.91 -22.94 0.44
C ALA A 40 46.08 -22.30 -0.32
N SER A 41 46.24 -20.97 -0.21
CA SER A 41 47.54 -20.34 -0.43
C SER A 41 47.74 -19.17 0.54
N ARG A 42 48.99 -18.97 0.92
CA ARG A 42 49.48 -18.41 2.19
C ARG A 42 50.04 -16.99 2.00
N ARG A 43 49.70 -16.10 2.95
CA ARG A 43 50.34 -14.82 3.37
C ARG A 43 50.30 -13.63 2.40
N VAL A 44 49.73 -12.50 2.87
CA VAL A 44 50.46 -11.35 3.47
C VAL A 44 49.53 -10.75 4.53
N ALA A 45 50.02 -10.58 5.76
CA ALA A 45 49.28 -9.91 6.84
C ALA A 45 49.64 -8.43 6.80
N GLU A 46 48.74 -7.61 6.27
CA GLU A 46 48.81 -6.15 6.36
C GLU A 46 47.75 -5.69 7.36
N SER A 47 48.21 -5.00 8.40
CA SER A 47 47.41 -4.51 9.52
C SER A 47 46.49 -3.38 9.05
N VAL A 48 45.29 -3.73 8.62
CA VAL A 48 44.18 -2.78 8.44
C VAL A 48 43.13 -3.04 9.52
N ASN A 49 42.74 -1.97 10.21
CA ASN A 49 41.74 -1.99 11.28
C ASN A 49 40.47 -2.72 10.85
N SER A 50 40.24 -3.90 11.42
CA SER A 50 39.08 -4.75 11.20
C SER A 50 37.85 -4.19 11.91
N ALA A 51 37.16 -3.25 11.27
CA ALA A 51 35.73 -3.08 11.50
C ALA A 51 35.00 -3.81 10.37
N SER A 52 34.40 -4.97 10.67
CA SER A 52 33.52 -5.64 9.72
C SER A 52 32.40 -4.69 9.29
N PRO A 53 32.01 -4.64 8.00
CA PRO A 53 30.82 -3.89 7.62
C PRO A 53 29.62 -4.44 8.40
N PRO A 54 28.70 -3.57 8.88
CA PRO A 54 27.52 -4.03 9.58
C PRO A 54 26.74 -4.98 8.68
N LEU A 55 26.40 -6.15 9.22
CA LEU A 55 25.51 -7.09 8.57
C LEU A 55 24.21 -6.37 8.20
N PRO A 56 23.60 -6.65 7.03
CA PRO A 56 22.29 -6.11 6.71
C PRO A 56 21.32 -6.47 7.84
N PRO A 57 20.39 -5.56 8.23
CA PRO A 57 19.41 -5.87 9.25
C PRO A 57 18.70 -7.17 8.87
N THR A 58 18.67 -8.10 9.82
CA THR A 58 17.94 -9.36 9.68
C THR A 58 16.47 -9.02 9.47
N TYR A 59 16.02 -9.12 8.23
CA TYR A 59 14.60 -9.01 7.91
C TYR A 59 13.87 -10.11 8.68
N PRO A 60 12.79 -9.79 9.42
CA PRO A 60 11.93 -10.82 9.96
C PRO A 60 11.46 -11.69 8.79
N SER A 61 11.88 -12.95 8.83
CA SER A 61 11.45 -13.99 7.91
C SER A 61 9.93 -14.02 7.94
N ARG A 62 9.30 -13.61 6.83
CA ARG A 62 7.93 -13.90 6.42
C ARG A 62 7.07 -14.31 7.60
N ASN A 63 6.59 -13.32 8.36
CA ASN A 63 5.57 -13.53 9.36
C ASN A 63 4.36 -14.04 8.57
N ARG A 64 4.18 -15.36 8.60
CA ARG A 64 2.92 -16.01 8.30
C ARG A 64 1.95 -15.40 9.31
N TRP A 65 1.13 -14.48 8.83
CA TRP A 65 -0.02 -13.99 9.56
C TRP A 65 -0.94 -15.19 9.73
N GLU A 66 -0.96 -15.78 10.91
CA GLU A 66 -1.94 -16.80 11.26
C GLU A 66 -3.24 -16.07 11.59
N GLY A 67 -4.12 -16.00 10.59
CA GLY A 67 -5.42 -15.35 10.71
C GLY A 67 -6.04 -15.18 9.34
N GLY A 68 -6.80 -16.18 8.90
CA GLY A 68 -7.50 -16.16 7.63
C GLY A 68 -8.73 -15.27 7.68
N HIS A 69 -8.61 -14.04 7.20
CA HIS A 69 -9.62 -13.22 6.52
C HIS A 69 -8.85 -11.99 6.03
N GLU A 70 -8.98 -11.65 4.74
CA GLU A 70 -8.46 -10.39 4.19
C GLU A 70 -9.23 -9.24 4.84
N GLU A 71 -8.78 -8.82 6.03
CA GLU A 71 -9.21 -7.59 6.65
C GLU A 71 -8.47 -6.47 5.93
N VAL A 72 -9.21 -5.67 5.16
CA VAL A 72 -8.77 -4.30 4.87
C VAL A 72 -8.50 -3.71 6.24
N VAL A 73 -7.23 -3.58 6.61
CA VAL A 73 -6.86 -2.87 7.82
C VAL A 73 -7.18 -1.41 7.52
N VAL A 74 -8.43 -1.03 7.72
CA VAL A 74 -8.85 0.34 7.91
C VAL A 74 -8.16 0.72 9.20
N LEU A 75 -6.99 1.34 9.09
CA LEU A 75 -6.25 1.76 10.27
C LEU A 75 -7.22 2.59 11.11
N PRO A 76 -7.38 2.27 12.42
CA PRO A 76 -8.40 2.88 13.24
C PRO A 76 -8.27 4.38 13.08
N ARG A 77 -9.41 5.03 12.75
CA ARG A 77 -9.61 6.47 12.57
C ARG A 77 -8.49 7.20 13.29
N LEU A 78 -7.52 7.72 12.55
CA LEU A 78 -6.44 8.51 13.11
C LEU A 78 -7.06 9.80 13.65
N ARG A 79 -7.70 9.74 14.82
CA ARG A 79 -7.98 10.95 15.58
C ARG A 79 -6.60 11.46 15.97
N CYS A 80 -6.17 12.54 15.32
CA CYS A 80 -5.21 13.43 15.93
C CYS A 80 -5.78 13.77 17.33
N GLU A 81 -5.08 13.44 18.41
CA GLU A 81 -5.49 13.87 19.74
C GLU A 81 -5.53 15.41 19.79
N GLU A 82 -6.53 15.92 20.50
CA GLU A 82 -7.09 17.27 20.44
C GLU A 82 -6.09 18.43 20.37
N GLY A 83 -6.37 19.38 19.47
CA GLY A 83 -5.67 20.67 19.39
C GLY A 83 -5.87 21.44 18.08
N GLY A 84 -6.49 20.85 17.05
CA GLY A 84 -6.82 21.52 15.79
C GLY A 84 -8.31 21.83 15.72
N THR A 85 -8.65 23.09 15.47
CA THR A 85 -10.00 23.61 15.21
C THR A 85 -10.84 22.66 14.33
N ASP A 86 -12.12 22.53 14.66
CA ASP A 86 -13.15 21.57 14.19
C ASP A 86 -13.41 21.48 12.66
N ALA A 87 -12.51 21.97 11.82
CA ALA A 87 -12.61 21.94 10.35
C ALA A 87 -12.18 20.60 9.71
N ASP A 88 -11.37 19.78 10.40
CA ASP A 88 -10.83 18.51 9.86
C ASP A 88 -11.68 17.28 10.25
N GLY A 89 -12.57 17.40 11.24
CA GLY A 89 -13.33 16.28 11.81
C GLY A 89 -14.25 15.55 10.82
N GLY A 90 -14.59 16.17 9.69
CA GLY A 90 -15.36 15.57 8.59
C GLY A 90 -14.54 15.10 7.39
N LEU A 91 -13.23 15.38 7.32
CA LEU A 91 -12.37 14.95 6.21
C LEU A 91 -11.81 13.54 6.43
N ASP A 92 -11.56 13.14 7.68
CA ASP A 92 -11.15 11.77 8.02
C ASP A 92 -12.14 10.72 7.50
N ASP A 93 -13.43 11.06 7.42
CA ASP A 93 -14.50 10.20 6.91
C ASP A 93 -14.52 10.09 5.38
N LYS A 94 -13.76 10.94 4.67
CA LYS A 94 -13.71 10.96 3.20
C LYS A 94 -12.64 10.07 2.61
N VAL A 95 -11.72 9.54 3.41
CA VAL A 95 -10.58 8.74 2.93
C VAL A 95 -10.42 7.44 3.73
N VAL A 96 -9.88 6.43 3.06
CA VAL A 96 -9.51 5.16 3.68
C VAL A 96 -8.04 4.91 3.40
N ALA A 97 -7.30 4.45 4.41
CA ALA A 97 -5.90 4.11 4.28
C ALA A 97 -5.65 2.65 4.66
N PHE A 98 -4.83 1.96 3.88
CA PHE A 98 -4.49 0.55 4.07
C PHE A 98 -3.10 0.24 3.54
N GLN A 99 -2.52 -0.87 3.99
CA GLN A 99 -1.21 -1.32 3.52
C GLN A 99 -1.31 -1.87 2.09
N ASP A 100 -0.35 -1.50 1.23
CA ASP A 100 -0.27 -2.04 -0.13
C ASP A 100 0.07 -3.55 -0.08
N ILE A 101 -0.69 -4.36 -0.83
CA ILE A 101 -0.55 -5.83 -0.88
C ILE A 101 0.80 -6.29 -1.48
N ASN A 102 1.44 -5.45 -2.28
CA ASN A 102 2.73 -5.69 -2.92
C ASN A 102 3.66 -4.49 -2.68
N PRO A 103 4.13 -4.30 -1.43
CA PRO A 103 4.82 -3.10 -1.01
C PRO A 103 6.12 -2.89 -1.79
N SER A 104 6.30 -1.72 -2.39
CA SER A 104 7.50 -1.40 -3.20
C SER A 104 8.63 -0.78 -2.40
N ALA A 105 8.40 -0.41 -1.14
CA ALA A 105 9.36 0.23 -0.26
C ALA A 105 9.27 -0.35 1.16
N PHE A 106 10.12 0.12 2.09
CA PHE A 106 10.14 -0.35 3.48
C PHE A 106 8.76 -0.29 4.16
N ARG A 107 8.03 0.80 3.95
CA ARG A 107 6.57 0.84 4.14
C ARG A 107 5.90 1.40 2.89
N HIS A 108 4.74 0.86 2.58
CA HIS A 108 3.94 1.28 1.44
C HIS A 108 2.47 1.21 1.82
N TYR A 109 1.84 2.38 1.96
CA TYR A 109 0.41 2.51 2.19
C TYR A 109 -0.23 3.13 0.95
N LEU A 110 -1.53 2.85 0.79
CA LEU A 110 -2.41 3.53 -0.13
C LEU A 110 -3.43 4.31 0.68
N VAL A 111 -3.60 5.59 0.34
CA VAL A 111 -4.72 6.41 0.83
C VAL A 111 -5.64 6.67 -0.35
N ILE A 112 -6.92 6.34 -0.21
CA ILE A 112 -7.92 6.46 -1.27
C ILE A 112 -9.12 7.28 -0.80
N PRO A 113 -9.78 8.06 -1.65
CA PRO A 113 -11.08 8.63 -1.32
C PRO A 113 -12.15 7.54 -1.24
N VAL A 114 -13.15 7.75 -0.40
CA VAL A 114 -14.37 6.93 -0.34
C VAL A 114 -15.21 7.14 -1.60
N GLU A 115 -15.33 8.39 -2.04
CA GLU A 115 -15.94 8.71 -3.33
C GLU A 115 -15.03 8.30 -4.49
N HIS A 116 -15.63 7.70 -5.53
CA HIS A 116 -14.89 7.24 -6.69
C HIS A 116 -14.41 8.43 -7.53
N ILE A 117 -13.09 8.60 -7.61
CA ILE A 117 -12.42 9.52 -8.54
C ILE A 117 -11.50 8.65 -9.39
N PRO A 118 -11.65 8.58 -10.72
CA PRO A 118 -10.89 7.62 -11.53
C PRO A 118 -9.37 7.81 -11.43
N THR A 119 -8.90 9.03 -11.68
CA THR A 119 -7.47 9.34 -11.78
C THR A 119 -7.18 10.77 -11.37
N VAL A 120 -5.89 11.12 -11.22
CA VAL A 120 -5.47 12.52 -11.00
C VAL A 120 -5.87 13.48 -12.13
N LYS A 121 -6.25 12.99 -13.32
CA LYS A 121 -6.73 13.84 -14.42
C LYS A 121 -8.16 14.32 -14.20
N ASN A 122 -8.88 13.71 -13.27
CA ASN A 122 -10.28 14.04 -12.95
C ASN A 122 -10.41 15.06 -11.82
N LEU A 123 -9.30 15.41 -11.16
CA LEU A 123 -9.25 16.47 -10.15
C LEU A 123 -9.36 17.84 -10.82
N GLN A 124 -10.14 18.72 -10.21
CA GLN A 124 -10.43 20.07 -10.66
C GLN A 124 -9.76 21.12 -9.77
N ARG A 125 -9.66 22.36 -10.27
CA ARG A 125 -9.15 23.51 -9.51
C ARG A 125 -10.21 24.05 -8.54
N THR A 126 -10.72 23.19 -7.68
CA THR A 126 -11.75 23.53 -6.68
C THR A 126 -11.15 23.46 -5.28
N ASN A 127 -11.77 24.15 -4.32
CA ASN A 127 -11.34 24.08 -2.92
C ASN A 127 -11.51 22.65 -2.38
N GLU A 128 -12.57 21.97 -2.79
CA GLU A 128 -12.93 20.62 -2.36
C GLU A 128 -11.87 19.59 -2.76
N ASP A 129 -11.46 19.57 -4.03
CA ASP A 129 -10.46 18.62 -4.53
C ASP A 129 -9.07 18.93 -3.94
N HIS A 130 -8.74 20.22 -3.82
CA HIS A 130 -7.49 20.64 -3.19
C HIS A 130 -7.43 20.22 -1.72
N GLN A 131 -8.52 20.40 -0.96
CA GLN A 131 -8.63 19.97 0.44
C GLN A 131 -8.58 18.45 0.57
N LEU A 132 -9.27 17.71 -0.30
CA LEU A 132 -9.26 16.25 -0.32
C LEU A 132 -7.83 15.71 -0.51
N VAL A 133 -7.12 16.17 -1.54
CA VAL A 133 -5.74 15.71 -1.80
C VAL A 133 -4.79 16.14 -0.68
N SER A 134 -4.97 17.35 -0.13
CA SER A 134 -4.16 17.82 1.01
C SER A 134 -4.36 16.92 2.23
N HIS A 135 -5.61 16.54 2.51
CA HIS A 135 -5.96 15.65 3.60
C HIS A 135 -5.42 14.23 3.38
N MET A 136 -5.51 13.67 2.16
CA MET A 136 -4.89 12.38 1.83
C MET A 136 -3.39 12.38 2.13
N VAL A 137 -2.67 13.46 1.79
CA VAL A 137 -1.24 13.62 2.06
C VAL A 137 -0.97 13.71 3.56
N LYS A 138 -1.79 14.44 4.32
CA LYS A 138 -1.70 14.53 5.79
C LYS A 138 -1.83 13.14 6.42
N VAL A 139 -2.89 12.40 6.10
CA VAL A 139 -3.11 11.03 6.57
C VAL A 139 -1.92 10.13 6.24
N GLY A 140 -1.40 10.20 5.00
CA GLY A 140 -0.22 9.46 4.59
C GLY A 140 1.05 9.78 5.40
N LYS A 141 1.29 11.06 5.69
CA LYS A 141 2.42 11.52 6.51
C LYS A 141 2.31 11.03 7.95
N ASP A 142 1.12 11.10 8.53
CA ASP A 142 0.86 10.66 9.91
C ASP A 142 1.09 9.15 10.04
N LEU A 143 0.62 8.38 9.06
CA LEU A 143 0.84 6.92 8.98
C LEU A 143 2.31 6.54 8.94
N LEU A 144 3.08 7.15 8.02
CA LEU A 144 4.50 6.85 7.90
C LEU A 144 5.30 7.31 9.12
N SER A 145 4.95 8.44 9.72
CA SER A 145 5.61 8.95 10.91
C SER A 145 5.45 8.00 12.10
N ARG A 146 4.29 7.35 12.23
CA ARG A 146 4.03 6.35 13.27
C ARG A 146 4.68 4.99 12.98
N ASP A 147 4.53 4.49 11.75
CA ASP A 147 4.88 3.10 11.41
C ASP A 147 6.32 2.94 10.90
N ALA A 148 6.97 4.04 10.50
CA ALA A 148 8.36 4.11 10.03
C ALA A 148 9.10 5.38 10.54
N PRO A 149 9.14 5.66 11.85
CA PRO A 149 9.73 6.89 12.42
C PRO A 149 11.24 7.05 12.17
N LYS A 150 11.92 5.98 11.74
CA LYS A 150 13.34 5.96 11.42
C LYS A 150 13.62 6.11 9.91
N SER A 151 12.60 6.18 9.07
CA SER A 151 12.79 6.42 7.65
C SER A 151 13.13 7.89 7.45
N GLU A 152 14.26 8.15 6.80
CA GLU A 152 14.74 9.51 6.52
C GLU A 152 14.10 10.11 5.27
N GLU A 153 13.54 9.27 4.40
CA GLU A 153 13.02 9.67 3.11
C GLU A 153 11.63 9.09 2.86
N HIS A 154 10.67 9.97 2.63
CA HIS A 154 9.29 9.64 2.30
C HIS A 154 8.96 10.13 0.90
N ARG A 155 8.11 9.36 0.20
CA ARG A 155 7.60 9.75 -1.11
C ARG A 155 6.09 9.62 -1.17
N PHE A 156 5.45 10.67 -1.67
CA PHE A 156 4.01 10.78 -1.82
C PHE A 156 3.64 11.12 -3.25
N GLY A 157 2.72 10.37 -3.85
CA GLY A 157 2.26 10.70 -5.20
C GLY A 157 1.36 9.65 -5.82
N PHE A 158 1.07 9.86 -7.10
CA PHE A 158 0.05 9.11 -7.83
C PHE A 158 0.62 8.55 -9.13
N HIS A 159 0.19 7.36 -9.52
CA HIS A 159 0.40 6.89 -10.89
C HIS A 159 -0.59 7.57 -11.86
N GLN A 160 -0.09 7.98 -13.02
CA GLN A 160 -0.87 8.61 -14.07
C GLN A 160 -1.16 7.60 -15.21
N PRO A 161 -2.36 7.64 -15.82
CA PRO A 161 -2.66 6.82 -16.99
C PRO A 161 -1.68 7.07 -18.14
N PRO A 162 -1.26 6.01 -18.86
CA PRO A 162 -1.76 4.62 -18.81
C PRO A 162 -1.04 3.71 -17.79
N PHE A 163 -0.24 4.26 -16.86
CA PHE A 163 0.59 3.49 -15.94
C PHE A 163 -0.02 3.28 -14.55
N ASN A 164 -1.28 3.67 -14.34
CA ASN A 164 -2.04 3.32 -13.13
C ASN A 164 -2.48 1.85 -13.18
N SER A 165 -2.46 1.17 -12.03
CA SER A 165 -2.86 -0.25 -11.96
C SER A 165 -4.37 -0.43 -11.85
N ILE A 166 -5.06 0.56 -11.28
CA ILE A 166 -6.52 0.59 -11.10
C ILE A 166 -7.06 1.98 -11.43
N ASP A 167 -8.32 2.04 -11.83
CA ASP A 167 -9.05 3.27 -12.13
C ASP A 167 -9.80 3.79 -10.90
N HIS A 168 -9.05 4.05 -9.83
CA HIS A 168 -9.51 4.74 -8.63
C HIS A 168 -8.33 5.53 -8.08
N LEU A 169 -8.53 6.78 -7.68
CA LEU A 169 -7.49 7.66 -7.18
C LEU A 169 -6.88 7.03 -5.92
N HIS A 170 -5.58 6.78 -5.94
CA HIS A 170 -4.86 6.26 -4.78
C HIS A 170 -3.52 6.96 -4.64
N LEU A 171 -3.33 7.57 -3.47
CA LEU A 171 -2.05 8.15 -3.08
C LEU A 171 -1.14 7.03 -2.59
N HIS A 172 0.02 6.88 -3.23
CA HIS A 172 1.10 6.06 -2.71
C HIS A 172 1.84 6.82 -1.62
N CYS A 173 1.91 6.24 -0.43
CA CYS A 173 2.70 6.73 0.70
C CYS A 173 3.84 5.74 0.95
N LEU A 174 5.06 6.14 0.58
CA LEU A 174 6.24 5.29 0.59
C LEU A 174 7.22 5.77 1.66
N ALA A 175 7.62 4.90 2.57
CA ALA A 175 8.85 5.09 3.35
C ALA A 175 9.97 4.29 2.72
N LEU A 176 11.02 5.00 2.32
CA LEU A 176 12.16 4.45 1.60
C LEU A 176 13.14 3.75 2.57
N PRO A 177 14.01 2.85 2.07
CA PRO A 177 14.35 2.58 0.65
C PRO A 177 13.30 1.79 -0.13
N PHE A 178 13.40 1.83 -1.47
CA PHE A 178 12.67 0.90 -2.35
C PHE A 178 13.20 -0.52 -2.23
N ILE A 179 12.30 -1.50 -2.17
CA ILE A 179 12.63 -2.92 -1.97
C ILE A 179 11.82 -3.78 -2.96
N PRO A 180 12.50 -4.50 -3.87
CA PRO A 180 13.90 -4.31 -4.27
C PRO A 180 14.12 -2.94 -4.93
N SER A 181 15.36 -2.43 -4.91
CA SER A 181 15.69 -1.06 -5.34
C SER A 181 15.25 -0.72 -6.76
N TRP A 182 15.21 -1.70 -7.68
CA TRP A 182 14.74 -1.50 -9.05
C TRP A 182 13.28 -1.03 -9.15
N ARG A 183 12.46 -1.26 -8.11
CA ARG A 183 11.07 -0.78 -8.08
C ARG A 183 10.96 0.74 -8.09
N GLN A 184 12.03 1.46 -7.74
CA GLN A 184 12.09 2.92 -7.84
C GLN A 184 11.66 3.44 -9.21
N VAL A 185 11.98 2.71 -10.30
CA VAL A 185 11.63 3.09 -11.68
C VAL A 185 10.13 3.34 -11.85
N LYS A 186 9.26 2.58 -11.17
CA LYS A 186 7.80 2.77 -11.24
C LYS A 186 7.37 4.13 -10.71
N TYR A 187 8.09 4.64 -9.74
CA TYR A 187 7.75 5.86 -9.01
C TYR A 187 8.51 7.07 -9.57
N THR A 188 9.28 6.93 -10.64
CA THR A 188 10.00 8.06 -11.24
C THR A 188 9.06 8.90 -12.12
N PRO A 189 9.10 10.25 -12.04
CA PRO A 189 8.33 11.11 -12.94
C PRO A 189 8.93 11.03 -14.35
N LEU A 190 8.16 10.53 -15.33
CA LEU A 190 8.60 10.44 -16.73
C LEU A 190 8.20 11.68 -17.56
N GLY A 191 7.88 12.78 -16.88
CA GLY A 191 7.54 14.06 -17.52
C GLY A 191 6.26 13.97 -18.36
N PRO A 192 6.24 14.49 -19.61
CA PRO A 192 5.05 14.51 -20.46
C PRO A 192 4.51 13.12 -20.81
N LEU A 193 5.35 12.08 -20.70
CA LEU A 193 4.98 10.71 -21.00
C LEU A 193 4.11 10.08 -19.90
N GLY A 194 3.91 10.75 -18.76
CA GLY A 194 3.16 10.25 -17.61
C GLY A 194 4.04 9.57 -16.58
N GLY A 195 3.56 8.48 -15.98
CA GLY A 195 4.28 7.72 -14.96
C GLY A 195 3.84 8.09 -13.55
N PHE A 196 4.74 8.58 -12.72
CA PHE A 196 4.43 9.00 -11.35
C PHE A 196 4.45 10.53 -11.22
N ILE A 197 3.47 11.10 -10.53
CA ILE A 197 3.43 12.52 -10.21
C ILE A 197 3.45 12.71 -8.70
N ASP A 198 4.38 13.52 -8.20
CA ASP A 198 4.48 13.81 -6.78
C ASP A 198 3.24 14.60 -6.31
N ALA A 199 2.78 14.31 -5.10
CA ALA A 199 1.52 14.84 -4.57
C ALA A 199 1.53 16.38 -4.48
N GLU A 200 2.67 16.98 -4.13
CA GLU A 200 2.83 18.44 -4.07
C GLU A 200 2.60 19.09 -5.44
N LYS A 201 3.11 18.48 -6.51
CA LYS A 201 2.89 18.94 -7.88
C LYS A 201 1.42 18.78 -8.32
N VAL A 202 0.70 17.80 -7.78
CA VAL A 202 -0.75 17.70 -8.00
C VAL A 202 -1.46 18.85 -7.30
N LEU A 203 -1.15 19.10 -6.03
CA LEU A 203 -1.72 20.19 -5.23
C LEU A 203 -1.51 21.56 -5.90
N GLU A 204 -0.30 21.84 -6.39
CA GLU A 204 0.00 23.05 -7.15
C GLU A 204 -0.87 23.21 -8.40
N LYS A 205 -1.10 22.11 -9.13
CA LYS A 205 -1.90 22.13 -10.38
C LYS A 205 -3.38 22.37 -10.14
N ILE A 206 -3.90 21.83 -9.05
CA ILE A 206 -5.32 21.91 -8.67
C ILE A 206 -5.60 23.04 -7.67
N LYS A 207 -4.60 23.88 -7.39
CA LYS A 207 -4.78 25.03 -6.51
C LYS A 207 -5.90 25.91 -7.05
N PRO A 208 -6.93 26.22 -6.24
CA PRO A 208 -8.01 27.08 -6.67
C PRO A 208 -7.46 28.48 -6.94
N GLU A 209 -7.97 29.12 -7.98
CA GLU A 209 -7.66 30.52 -8.24
C GLU A 209 -8.34 31.33 -7.13
N THR A 210 -7.54 32.10 -6.38
CA THR A 210 -8.11 33.05 -5.42
C THR A 210 -8.98 34.02 -6.20
N GLU A 211 -10.29 33.97 -5.98
CA GLU A 211 -11.20 35.00 -6.46
C GLU A 211 -10.70 36.33 -5.89
N VAL A 212 -10.03 37.12 -6.73
CA VAL A 212 -9.73 38.51 -6.43
C VAL A 212 -11.07 39.24 -6.53
N TYR A 213 -11.81 39.26 -5.43
CA TYR A 213 -12.95 40.16 -5.28
C TYR A 213 -12.43 41.58 -5.48
N SER A 214 -12.81 42.16 -6.61
CA SER A 214 -12.52 43.54 -7.00
C SER A 214 -13.57 44.49 -6.44
#